data_AF-A0A953C580-F1
#
_entry.id   AF-A0A953C580-F1
#
_cell.length_a   1.000
_cell.length_b   1.000
_cell.length_c   1.000
_cell.angle_alpha   90.00
_cell.angle_beta   90.00
_cell.angle_gamma   90.00
#
_symmetry.space_group_name_H-M   'P 1'
#
loop_
_entity.id
_entity.type
_entity.pdbx_description
1 polymer ?
#
loop_
_entity_poly.entity_id
_entity_poly.type
_entity_poly.pdbx_seq_one_letter_code
_entity_poly.pdbx_strand_id
1 'polypeptide(L)'
;MLSRGERRRFTLGVATLLGFRRGFFIPCRFAAAAPTGNDDRSYPPLKPLFAAARSRFEAWIARAEGYADALQALEGPPPSPRWNQDWFPGLDAAIAYTIIRTLRPARLVEVGAGHSTRFFVRAAADAGYPLALTAIDPAPRADLGAAGVRLLRTTVQETREAPFAALGPGDVLSIDSSHVLMPGSDVDMLVNRILPLLPPGAMVHIHDIFLPDPYPAAWAWRGYNEQQGVAALLQGSAWRILWASHFVRTACAELLANSVVNRLPLKPGAYEASLWLEKRSLPSTE
;
A
#
# COMPACT_ATOMS: atom_id res chain seq x y z
N MET A 1 -22.23 -19.25 -16.01
CA MET A 1 -22.44 -17.77 -15.97
C MET A 1 -21.11 -17.10 -15.65
N LEU A 2 -20.75 -16.01 -16.34
CA LEU A 2 -19.53 -15.25 -16.02
C LEU A 2 -19.63 -14.61 -14.63
N SER A 3 -18.54 -14.66 -13.87
CA SER A 3 -18.37 -13.93 -12.61
C SER A 3 -18.44 -12.42 -12.83
N ARG A 4 -18.63 -11.66 -11.74
CA ARG A 4 -18.64 -10.19 -11.78
C ARG A 4 -17.32 -9.63 -12.35
N GLY A 5 -16.18 -10.23 -11.98
CA GLY A 5 -14.86 -9.83 -12.46
C GLY A 5 -14.69 -10.07 -13.96
N GLU A 6 -15.09 -11.24 -14.45
CA GLU A 6 -15.00 -11.58 -15.88
C GLU A 6 -15.88 -10.69 -16.75
N ARG A 7 -17.12 -10.40 -16.31
CA ARG A 7 -17.99 -9.45 -17.01
C ARG A 7 -17.36 -8.06 -17.10
N ARG A 8 -16.81 -7.55 -15.99
CA ARG A 8 -16.15 -6.24 -15.96
C ARG A 8 -14.94 -6.21 -16.91
N ARG A 9 -14.10 -7.25 -16.88
CA ARG A 9 -12.92 -7.36 -17.77
C ARG A 9 -13.34 -7.39 -19.24
N PHE A 10 -14.38 -8.15 -19.58
CA PHE A 10 -14.90 -8.20 -20.95
C PHE A 10 -15.41 -6.82 -21.41
N THR A 11 -16.24 -6.15 -20.61
CA THR A 11 -16.77 -4.82 -20.94
C THR A 11 -15.66 -3.79 -21.15
N LEU A 12 -14.68 -3.72 -20.23
CA LEU A 12 -13.56 -2.79 -20.35
C LEU A 12 -12.64 -3.14 -21.54
N GLY A 13 -12.43 -4.43 -21.79
CA GLY A 13 -11.64 -4.93 -22.91
C GLY A 13 -12.25 -4.56 -24.26
N VAL A 14 -13.54 -4.85 -24.47
CA VAL A 14 -14.26 -4.49 -25.70
C VAL A 14 -14.26 -2.99 -25.90
N ALA A 15 -14.54 -2.20 -24.87
CA ALA A 15 -14.47 -0.74 -24.95
C ALA A 15 -13.09 -0.25 -25.41
N THR A 16 -12.02 -0.83 -24.84
CA THR A 16 -10.63 -0.51 -25.19
C THR A 16 -10.32 -0.84 -26.64
N LEU A 17 -10.77 -2.01 -27.14
CA LEU A 17 -10.58 -2.42 -28.52
C LEU A 17 -11.36 -1.54 -29.52
N LEU A 18 -12.51 -1.00 -29.11
CA LEU A 18 -13.33 -0.09 -29.89
C LEU A 18 -12.87 1.38 -29.81
N GLY A 19 -11.70 1.65 -29.23
CA GLY A 19 -11.09 2.99 -29.17
C GLY A 19 -11.45 3.82 -27.93
N PHE A 20 -12.30 3.31 -27.04
CA PHE A 20 -12.57 3.94 -25.74
C PHE A 20 -11.50 3.49 -24.74
N ARG A 21 -10.45 4.30 -24.57
CA ARG A 21 -9.31 4.01 -23.65
C ARG A 21 -9.78 3.79 -22.20
N ARG A 22 -10.15 2.55 -21.87
CA ARG A 22 -10.66 2.09 -20.57
C ARG A 22 -9.77 1.02 -19.92
N GLY A 23 -8.61 0.76 -20.54
CA GLY A 23 -7.61 -0.21 -20.13
C GLY A 23 -6.46 -0.25 -21.14
N PHE A 24 -5.58 -1.23 -20.97
CA PHE A 24 -4.45 -1.47 -21.87
C PHE A 24 -4.62 -2.82 -22.57
N PHE A 25 -4.42 -2.84 -23.89
CA PHE A 25 -4.25 -4.07 -24.66
C PHE A 25 -2.82 -4.12 -25.18
N ILE A 26 -2.09 -5.18 -24.81
CA ILE A 26 -0.69 -5.36 -25.16
C ILE A 26 -0.59 -6.62 -26.01
N PRO A 27 -0.40 -6.52 -27.33
CA PRO A 27 -0.19 -7.69 -28.16
C PRO A 27 1.12 -8.37 -27.77
N CYS A 28 1.05 -9.64 -27.39
CA CYS A 28 2.22 -10.45 -27.06
C CYS A 28 2.10 -11.81 -27.75
N ARG A 29 2.99 -12.05 -28.74
CA ARG A 29 2.97 -13.26 -29.57
C ARG A 29 3.02 -14.55 -28.75
N PHE A 30 3.72 -14.53 -27.63
CA PHE A 30 3.93 -15.69 -26.75
C PHE A 30 3.12 -15.60 -25.44
N ALA A 31 2.04 -14.80 -25.41
CA ALA A 31 1.21 -14.65 -24.20
C ALA A 31 0.70 -15.99 -23.65
N ALA A 32 0.44 -16.97 -24.52
CA ALA A 32 -0.02 -18.30 -24.12
C ALA A 32 1.04 -19.14 -23.38
N ALA A 33 2.32 -18.78 -23.49
CA ALA A 33 3.40 -19.43 -22.75
C ALA A 33 3.62 -18.83 -21.35
N ALA A 34 2.97 -17.70 -21.03
CA ALA A 34 3.10 -17.09 -19.71
C ALA A 34 2.43 -17.98 -18.65
N PRO A 35 3.08 -18.23 -17.50
CA PRO A 35 2.50 -19.03 -16.44
C PRO A 35 1.20 -18.42 -15.91
N THR A 36 0.19 -19.27 -15.72
CA THR A 36 -1.12 -18.88 -15.18
C THR A 36 -1.33 -19.35 -13.74
N GLY A 37 -0.51 -20.29 -13.26
CA GLY A 37 -0.50 -20.79 -11.88
C GLY A 37 0.04 -19.78 -10.88
N ASN A 38 -0.31 -19.93 -9.60
CA ASN A 38 0.18 -19.05 -8.53
C ASN A 38 1.64 -19.33 -8.19
N ASP A 39 2.04 -20.59 -7.99
CA ASP A 39 3.41 -20.95 -7.57
C ASP A 39 4.46 -20.46 -8.57
N ASP A 40 4.16 -20.58 -9.87
CA ASP A 40 5.03 -20.14 -10.97
C ASP A 40 5.14 -18.60 -11.09
N ARG A 41 4.32 -17.85 -10.36
CA ARG A 41 4.32 -16.37 -10.33
C ARG A 41 4.85 -15.78 -9.02
N SER A 42 5.36 -16.62 -8.13
CA SER A 42 6.09 -16.20 -6.92
C SER A 42 7.50 -15.71 -7.26
N TYR A 43 8.12 -15.00 -6.31
CA TYR A 43 9.49 -14.50 -6.43
C TYR A 43 10.39 -15.08 -5.31
N PRO A 44 10.76 -16.37 -5.36
CA PRO A 44 11.60 -16.99 -4.34
C PRO A 44 12.91 -16.23 -4.01
N PRO A 45 13.61 -15.60 -4.99
CA PRO A 45 14.82 -14.83 -4.70
C PRO A 45 14.62 -13.64 -3.75
N LEU A 46 13.38 -13.14 -3.58
CA LEU A 46 13.09 -12.07 -2.63
C LEU A 46 12.90 -12.57 -1.20
N LYS A 47 12.62 -13.86 -0.97
CA LYS A 47 12.35 -14.42 0.37
C LYS A 47 13.43 -14.07 1.40
N PRO A 48 14.74 -14.13 1.10
CA PRO A 48 15.78 -13.73 2.04
C PRO A 48 15.70 -12.27 2.50
N LEU A 49 15.26 -11.35 1.62
CA LEU A 49 15.11 -9.93 1.97
C LEU A 49 14.01 -9.72 3.02
N PHE A 50 12.88 -10.40 2.86
CA PHE A 50 11.77 -10.35 3.81
C PHE A 50 12.11 -11.08 5.12
N ALA A 51 12.77 -12.25 5.03
CA ALA A 51 13.24 -12.97 6.21
C ALA A 51 14.25 -12.15 7.03
N ALA A 52 15.16 -11.41 6.38
CA ALA A 52 16.10 -10.50 7.02
C ALA A 52 15.42 -9.27 7.67
N ALA A 53 14.11 -9.07 7.45
CA ALA A 53 13.31 -8.03 8.09
C ALA A 53 12.50 -8.50 9.30
N ARG A 54 12.56 -9.80 9.63
CA ARG A 54 11.77 -10.41 10.70
C ARG A 54 11.85 -9.68 12.04
N SER A 55 13.04 -9.32 12.51
CA SER A 55 13.19 -8.62 13.79
C SER A 55 12.52 -7.24 13.82
N ARG A 56 12.38 -6.59 12.66
CA ARG A 56 11.62 -5.33 12.55
C ARG A 56 10.12 -5.58 12.61
N PHE A 57 9.64 -6.69 12.05
CA PHE A 57 8.25 -7.09 12.18
C PHE A 57 7.90 -7.34 13.66
N GLU A 58 8.73 -8.12 14.36
CA GLU A 58 8.58 -8.34 15.81
C GLU A 58 8.53 -7.02 16.59
N ALA A 59 9.43 -6.08 16.27
CA ALA A 59 9.47 -4.77 16.92
C ALA A 59 8.22 -3.91 16.63
N TRP A 60 7.61 -4.01 15.45
CA TRP A 60 6.36 -3.30 15.14
C TRP A 60 5.15 -3.91 15.82
N ILE A 61 5.09 -5.24 15.91
CA ILE A 61 4.05 -5.95 16.69
C ILE A 61 4.14 -5.54 18.16
N ALA A 62 5.35 -5.55 18.74
CA ALA A 62 5.56 -5.14 20.12
C ALA A 62 5.12 -3.69 20.39
N ARG A 63 5.36 -2.77 19.44
CA ARG A 63 4.85 -1.40 19.54
C ARG A 63 3.32 -1.32 19.45
N ALA A 64 2.71 -2.13 18.60
CA ALA A 64 1.25 -2.20 18.48
C ALA A 64 0.61 -2.67 19.79
N GLU A 65 1.23 -3.60 20.54
CA GLU A 65 0.77 -3.98 21.88
C GLU A 65 0.70 -2.78 22.84
N GLY A 66 1.66 -1.85 22.75
CA GLY A 66 1.65 -0.62 23.55
C GLY A 66 0.49 0.33 23.23
N TYR A 67 -0.24 0.09 22.13
CA TYR A 67 -1.43 0.84 21.73
C TYR A 67 -2.70 -0.01 21.75
N ALA A 68 -2.69 -1.14 22.45
CA ALA A 68 -3.77 -2.14 22.38
C ALA A 68 -5.16 -1.55 22.66
N ASP A 69 -5.33 -0.84 23.78
CA ASP A 69 -6.60 -0.23 24.17
C ASP A 69 -7.10 0.76 23.11
N ALA A 70 -6.20 1.55 22.53
CA ALA A 70 -6.55 2.53 21.52
C ALA A 70 -6.97 1.87 20.20
N LEU A 71 -6.27 0.80 19.78
CA LEU A 71 -6.63 0.02 18.60
C LEU A 71 -7.97 -0.68 18.78
N GLN A 72 -8.22 -1.28 19.94
CA GLN A 72 -9.48 -1.94 20.26
C GLN A 72 -10.66 -0.96 20.32
N ALA A 73 -10.43 0.30 20.70
CA ALA A 73 -11.46 1.33 20.71
C ALA A 73 -11.86 1.87 19.32
N LEU A 74 -11.19 1.48 18.23
CA LEU A 74 -11.48 1.97 16.87
C LEU A 74 -12.70 1.29 16.22
N GLU A 75 -13.89 1.58 16.74
CA GLU A 75 -15.17 0.98 16.26
C GLU A 75 -16.19 2.03 15.77
N GLY A 76 -15.77 3.28 15.59
CA GLY A 76 -16.69 4.39 15.30
C GLY A 76 -17.34 4.35 13.90
N PRO A 77 -18.51 5.00 13.71
CA PRO A 77 -19.08 5.21 12.39
C PRO A 77 -18.20 6.18 11.56
N PRO A 78 -18.30 6.18 10.22
CA PRO A 78 -17.72 7.23 9.40
C PRO A 78 -18.02 8.63 9.98
N PRO A 79 -17.04 9.55 10.05
CA PRO A 79 -15.70 9.50 9.46
C PRO A 79 -14.61 8.80 10.30
N SER A 80 -14.95 8.19 11.45
CA SER A 80 -13.98 7.46 12.28
C SER A 80 -13.47 6.19 11.58
N PRO A 81 -12.24 5.75 11.88
CA PRO A 81 -11.76 4.43 11.46
C PRO A 81 -12.61 3.33 12.08
N ARG A 82 -12.73 2.21 11.35
CA ARG A 82 -13.47 1.01 11.77
C ARG A 82 -12.81 -0.25 11.22
N TRP A 83 -12.93 -1.34 11.96
CA TRP A 83 -12.37 -2.65 11.57
C TRP A 83 -13.24 -3.43 10.57
N ASN A 84 -14.56 -3.24 10.58
CA ASN A 84 -15.48 -3.97 9.70
C ASN A 84 -15.51 -3.41 8.26
N GLN A 85 -14.42 -3.61 7.52
CA GLN A 85 -14.21 -3.22 6.12
C GLN A 85 -13.02 -4.00 5.52
N ASP A 86 -12.95 -4.10 4.19
CA ASP A 86 -11.99 -4.93 3.44
C ASP A 86 -11.02 -4.14 2.53
N TRP A 87 -11.03 -2.81 2.60
CA TRP A 87 -10.18 -1.91 1.81
C TRP A 87 -8.86 -1.58 2.47
N PHE A 88 -8.79 -1.59 3.81
CA PHE A 88 -7.57 -1.39 4.58
C PHE A 88 -7.61 -2.26 5.85
N PRO A 89 -7.64 -3.60 5.70
CA PRO A 89 -8.13 -4.50 6.73
C PRO A 89 -7.12 -4.77 7.85
N GLY A 90 -7.62 -5.12 9.04
CA GLY A 90 -6.86 -5.73 10.14
C GLY A 90 -5.45 -5.17 10.33
N LEU A 91 -4.45 -5.99 9.99
CA LEU A 91 -3.02 -5.77 10.14
C LEU A 91 -2.53 -4.54 9.37
N ASP A 92 -3.07 -4.27 8.18
CA ASP A 92 -2.71 -3.12 7.35
C ASP A 92 -3.00 -1.82 8.10
N ALA A 93 -4.24 -1.69 8.57
CA ALA A 93 -4.67 -0.55 9.37
C ALA A 93 -3.99 -0.45 10.73
N ALA A 94 -3.83 -1.56 11.43
CA ALA A 94 -3.24 -1.56 12.77
C ALA A 94 -1.76 -1.15 12.77
N ILE A 95 -1.00 -1.62 11.78
CA ILE A 95 0.41 -1.29 11.64
C ILE A 95 0.59 0.12 11.10
N ALA A 96 -0.23 0.54 10.13
CA ALA A 96 -0.25 1.93 9.68
C ALA A 96 -0.52 2.90 10.84
N TYR A 97 -1.54 2.61 11.66
CA TYR A 97 -1.83 3.38 12.87
C TYR A 97 -0.62 3.42 13.81
N THR A 98 0.00 2.27 14.07
CA THR A 98 1.16 2.15 14.96
C THR A 98 2.35 2.96 14.45
N ILE A 99 2.70 2.84 13.16
CA ILE A 99 3.81 3.56 12.54
C ILE A 99 3.60 5.07 12.63
N ILE A 100 2.42 5.58 12.23
CA ILE A 100 2.12 7.02 12.27
C ILE A 100 2.10 7.55 13.71
N ARG A 101 1.59 6.77 14.66
CA ARG A 101 1.52 7.15 16.07
C ARG A 101 2.90 7.18 16.74
N THR A 102 3.76 6.21 16.40
CA THR A 102 5.12 6.10 16.95
C THR A 102 6.06 7.13 16.34
N LEU A 103 6.09 7.24 15.01
CA LEU A 103 7.11 8.02 14.31
C LEU A 103 6.76 9.49 14.15
N ARG A 104 5.47 9.84 14.33
CA ARG A 104 4.97 11.23 14.33
C ARG A 104 5.44 12.05 13.11
N PRO A 105 5.24 11.57 11.87
CA PRO A 105 5.63 12.30 10.67
C PRO A 105 5.02 13.70 10.66
N ALA A 106 5.76 14.72 10.22
CA ALA A 106 5.22 16.06 10.10
C ALA A 106 4.25 16.16 8.91
N ARG A 107 4.55 15.43 7.83
CA ARG A 107 3.80 15.42 6.57
C ARG A 107 3.47 13.99 6.15
N LEU A 108 2.28 13.85 5.57
CA LEU A 108 1.87 12.64 4.87
C LEU A 108 1.26 13.03 3.53
N VAL A 109 1.79 12.48 2.44
CA VAL A 109 1.14 12.55 1.13
C VAL A 109 0.54 11.19 0.81
N GLU A 110 -0.75 11.16 0.51
CA GLU A 110 -1.49 9.94 0.18
C GLU A 110 -1.98 10.02 -1.27
N VAL A 111 -1.73 8.99 -2.05
CA VAL A 111 -2.26 8.81 -3.42
C VAL A 111 -3.30 7.70 -3.37
N GLY A 112 -4.56 8.05 -3.61
CA GLY A 112 -5.72 7.18 -3.34
C GLY A 112 -6.22 7.37 -1.90
N ALA A 113 -7.37 8.03 -1.74
CA ALA A 113 -7.88 8.44 -0.44
C ALA A 113 -9.12 7.64 -0.04
N GLY A 114 -9.25 7.33 1.26
CA GLY A 114 -10.33 6.46 1.71
C GLY A 114 -10.23 6.02 3.16
N HIS A 115 -10.17 4.70 3.35
CA HIS A 115 -10.16 4.09 4.68
C HIS A 115 -8.83 4.30 5.40
N SER A 116 -7.70 4.18 4.70
CA SER A 116 -6.35 4.47 5.20
C SER A 116 -6.23 5.87 5.78
N THR A 117 -6.77 6.88 5.08
CA THR A 117 -6.79 8.29 5.52
C THR A 117 -7.32 8.43 6.95
N ARG A 118 -8.40 7.71 7.29
CA ARG A 118 -9.03 7.77 8.63
C ARG A 118 -8.11 7.22 9.72
N PHE A 119 -7.36 6.16 9.43
CA PHE A 119 -6.38 5.60 10.37
C PHE A 119 -5.19 6.54 10.56
N PHE A 120 -4.70 7.18 9.48
CA PHE A 120 -3.60 8.14 9.57
C PHE A 120 -3.97 9.37 10.42
N VAL A 121 -5.12 9.99 10.13
CA VAL A 121 -5.62 11.15 10.90
C VAL A 121 -5.85 10.76 12.36
N ARG A 122 -6.46 9.60 12.60
CA ARG A 122 -6.73 9.12 13.96
C ARG A 122 -5.44 8.84 14.75
N ALA A 123 -4.44 8.23 14.12
CA ALA A 123 -3.16 7.96 14.76
C ALA A 123 -2.44 9.24 15.20
N ALA A 124 -2.47 10.28 14.37
CA ALA A 124 -1.90 11.59 14.71
C ALA A 124 -2.67 12.28 15.85
N ALA A 125 -4.00 12.25 15.80
CA ALA A 125 -4.86 12.79 16.84
C ALA A 125 -4.62 12.09 18.20
N ASP A 126 -4.56 10.76 18.21
CA ASP A 126 -4.30 9.96 19.42
C ASP A 126 -2.86 10.11 19.96
N ALA A 127 -1.92 10.60 19.15
CA ALA A 127 -0.56 10.97 19.57
C ALA A 127 -0.45 12.46 19.98
N GLY A 128 -1.48 13.28 19.75
CA GLY A 128 -1.49 14.69 20.09
C GLY A 128 -0.47 15.52 19.32
N TYR A 129 -0.37 15.33 17.99
CA TYR A 129 0.44 16.21 17.12
C TYR A 129 -0.31 16.60 15.84
N PRO A 130 0.02 17.77 15.25
CA PRO A 130 -0.52 18.15 13.96
C PRO A 130 0.14 17.35 12.84
N LEU A 131 -0.67 16.64 12.05
CA LEU A 131 -0.22 15.99 10.82
C LEU A 131 -0.66 16.80 9.61
N ALA A 132 0.28 17.24 8.78
CA ALA A 132 -0.04 17.86 7.49
C ALA A 132 -0.30 16.78 6.43
N LEU A 133 -1.56 16.34 6.32
CA LEU A 133 -1.97 15.32 5.36
C LEU A 133 -2.45 15.95 4.04
N THR A 134 -1.80 15.62 2.92
CA THR A 134 -2.31 15.91 1.57
C THR A 134 -2.75 14.62 0.90
N ALA A 135 -4.03 14.52 0.55
CA ALA A 135 -4.61 13.39 -0.17
C ALA A 135 -4.81 13.75 -1.65
N ILE A 136 -4.40 12.90 -2.57
CA ILE A 136 -4.55 13.06 -4.02
C ILE A 136 -5.48 11.96 -4.52
N ASP A 137 -6.71 12.33 -4.89
CA ASP A 137 -7.70 11.39 -5.40
C ASP A 137 -8.71 12.11 -6.30
N PRO A 138 -8.84 11.73 -7.59
CA PRO A 138 -9.80 12.36 -8.49
C PRO A 138 -11.27 12.12 -8.10
N ALA A 139 -11.56 11.03 -7.38
CA ALA A 139 -12.90 10.62 -7.00
C ALA A 139 -12.88 9.86 -5.65
N PRO A 140 -12.61 10.57 -4.53
CA PRO A 140 -12.45 9.94 -3.22
C PRO A 140 -13.71 9.19 -2.82
N ARG A 141 -13.52 7.95 -2.35
CA ARG A 141 -14.60 7.00 -2.05
C ARG A 141 -15.17 7.16 -0.64
N ALA A 142 -14.50 7.95 0.19
CA ALA A 142 -14.92 8.26 1.55
C ALA A 142 -15.16 9.76 1.69
N ASP A 143 -16.19 10.11 2.45
CA ASP A 143 -16.22 11.42 3.08
C ASP A 143 -15.06 11.48 4.09
N LEU A 144 -14.07 12.31 3.77
CA LEU A 144 -12.86 12.50 4.57
C LEU A 144 -13.08 13.48 5.72
N GLY A 145 -14.24 14.15 5.77
CA GLY A 145 -14.55 15.15 6.80
C GLY A 145 -13.61 16.35 6.78
N ALA A 146 -14.00 17.45 7.43
CA ALA A 146 -13.26 18.71 7.43
C ALA A 146 -11.99 18.72 8.31
N ALA A 147 -11.56 17.58 8.87
CA ALA A 147 -10.49 17.56 9.87
C ALA A 147 -9.11 17.33 9.23
N GLY A 148 -8.40 18.43 8.93
CA GLY A 148 -6.95 18.43 8.76
C GLY A 148 -6.38 17.79 7.49
N VAL A 149 -7.23 17.37 6.54
CA VAL A 149 -6.79 16.78 5.27
C VAL A 149 -6.92 17.78 4.12
N ARG A 150 -5.81 18.07 3.43
CA ARG A 150 -5.81 18.80 2.17
C ARG A 150 -6.09 17.85 1.01
N LEU A 151 -7.32 17.83 0.51
CA LEU A 151 -7.72 16.99 -0.62
C LEU A 151 -7.48 17.70 -1.97
N LEU A 152 -6.70 17.06 -2.85
CA LEU A 152 -6.50 17.42 -4.25
C LEU A 152 -7.33 16.50 -5.13
N ARG A 153 -8.43 17.03 -5.69
CA ARG A 153 -9.37 16.29 -6.55
C ARG A 153 -8.86 16.19 -7.99
N THR A 154 -7.77 15.46 -8.18
CA THR A 154 -7.03 15.36 -9.44
C THR A 154 -6.24 14.07 -9.47
N THR A 155 -5.77 13.66 -10.64
CA THR A 155 -4.87 12.50 -10.76
C THR A 155 -3.46 12.86 -10.31
N VAL A 156 -2.68 11.89 -9.84
CA VAL A 156 -1.28 12.14 -9.45
C VAL A 156 -0.43 12.60 -10.63
N GLN A 157 -0.76 12.17 -11.85
CA GLN A 157 -0.07 12.61 -13.07
C GLN A 157 -0.23 14.12 -13.32
N GLU A 158 -1.40 14.67 -13.00
CA GLU A 158 -1.66 16.11 -13.14
C GLU A 158 -0.96 16.94 -12.06
N THR A 159 -0.78 16.38 -10.85
CA THR A 159 -0.08 17.09 -9.77
C THR A 159 1.44 17.12 -9.94
N ARG A 160 1.99 16.19 -10.73
CA ARG A 160 3.45 16.04 -10.96
C ARG A 160 4.20 15.86 -9.63
N GLU A 161 5.41 16.39 -9.51
CA GLU A 161 6.26 16.22 -8.32
C GLU A 161 5.88 17.16 -7.16
N ALA A 162 5.08 18.20 -7.43
CA ALA A 162 4.87 19.31 -6.51
C ALA A 162 4.36 18.92 -5.11
N PRO A 163 3.40 17.98 -4.94
CA PRO A 163 2.95 17.56 -3.62
C PRO A 163 4.03 16.86 -2.78
N PHE A 164 5.00 16.23 -3.44
CA PHE A 164 6.02 15.40 -2.81
C PHE A 164 7.30 16.18 -2.47
N ALA A 165 7.50 17.35 -3.10
CA ALA A 165 8.71 18.15 -2.97
C ALA A 165 9.05 18.58 -1.53
N ALA A 166 8.04 18.66 -0.66
CA ALA A 166 8.20 19.07 0.74
C ALA A 166 8.37 17.89 1.71
N LEU A 167 8.33 16.64 1.24
CA LEU A 167 8.54 15.47 2.09
C LEU A 167 10.00 15.43 2.55
N GLY A 168 10.19 15.39 3.88
CA GLY A 168 11.49 15.30 4.53
C GLY A 168 11.80 13.88 5.08
N PRO A 169 12.98 13.70 5.70
CA PRO A 169 13.25 12.51 6.51
C PRO A 169 12.18 12.34 7.60
N GLY A 170 11.67 11.12 7.74
CA GLY A 170 10.60 10.80 8.69
C GLY A 170 9.18 11.13 8.21
N ASP A 171 9.01 11.81 7.07
CA ASP A 171 7.68 12.01 6.46
C ASP A 171 7.25 10.79 5.64
N VAL A 172 5.94 10.70 5.35
CA VAL A 172 5.32 9.51 4.75
C VAL A 172 4.75 9.81 3.37
N LEU A 173 5.01 8.90 2.42
CA LEU A 173 4.25 8.74 1.19
C LEU A 173 3.44 7.44 1.26
N SER A 174 2.11 7.51 1.14
CA SER A 174 1.23 6.34 1.04
C SER A 174 0.69 6.20 -0.38
N ILE A 175 0.82 5.01 -0.98
CA ILE A 175 0.47 4.70 -2.36
C ILE A 175 -0.61 3.60 -2.38
N ASP A 176 -1.82 3.96 -2.81
CA ASP A 176 -2.96 3.08 -3.12
C ASP A 176 -3.55 3.52 -4.49
N SER A 177 -2.72 3.39 -5.53
CA SER A 177 -2.98 3.95 -6.86
C SER A 177 -3.76 2.96 -7.77
N SER A 178 -3.57 3.01 -9.08
CA SER A 178 -4.22 2.07 -10.00
C SER A 178 -3.70 0.64 -9.91
N HIS A 179 -2.50 0.44 -9.34
CA HIS A 179 -1.73 -0.82 -9.36
C HIS A 179 -1.37 -1.36 -10.76
N VAL A 180 -1.50 -0.51 -11.80
CA VAL A 180 -1.18 -0.81 -13.19
C VAL A 180 0.08 -0.07 -13.61
N LEU A 181 1.19 -0.79 -13.69
CA LEU A 181 2.47 -0.34 -14.21
C LEU A 181 2.50 -0.46 -15.74
N MET A 182 2.33 0.68 -16.40
CA MET A 182 2.49 0.87 -17.85
C MET A 182 3.24 2.19 -18.07
N PRO A 183 3.99 2.36 -19.17
CA PRO A 183 4.65 3.64 -19.44
C PRO A 183 3.66 4.82 -19.38
N GLY A 184 3.96 5.82 -18.54
CA GLY A 184 3.10 6.98 -18.31
C GLY A 184 1.91 6.76 -17.37
N SER A 185 1.76 5.58 -16.75
CA SER A 185 0.76 5.37 -15.70
C SER A 185 1.14 6.09 -14.40
N ASP A 186 0.20 6.14 -13.46
CA ASP A 186 0.44 6.64 -12.11
C ASP A 186 1.53 5.82 -11.41
N VAL A 187 1.49 4.49 -11.51
CA VAL A 187 2.52 3.60 -10.93
C VAL A 187 3.89 3.86 -11.56
N ASP A 188 3.97 4.04 -12.88
CA ASP A 188 5.24 4.39 -13.56
C ASP A 188 5.81 5.72 -13.02
N MET A 189 4.99 6.75 -12.93
CA MET A 189 5.40 8.04 -12.36
C MET A 189 5.84 7.91 -10.90
N LEU A 190 5.05 7.21 -10.07
CA LEU A 190 5.34 7.04 -8.66
C LEU A 190 6.67 6.30 -8.46
N VAL A 191 6.81 5.12 -9.06
CA VAL A 191 7.99 4.26 -8.88
C VAL A 191 9.24 4.85 -9.53
N ASN A 192 9.14 5.41 -10.74
CA ASN A 192 10.31 5.79 -11.52
C ASN A 192 10.65 7.29 -11.48
N ARG A 193 9.76 8.14 -10.93
CA ARG A 193 10.02 9.60 -10.82
C ARG A 193 9.89 10.12 -9.40
N ILE A 194 8.86 9.70 -8.64
CA ILE A 194 8.64 10.22 -7.29
C ILE A 194 9.51 9.51 -6.25
N LEU A 195 9.47 8.17 -6.17
CA LEU A 195 10.27 7.40 -5.21
C LEU A 195 11.77 7.71 -5.28
N PRO A 196 12.38 7.89 -6.47
CA PRO A 196 13.80 8.26 -6.59
C PRO A 196 14.13 9.64 -6.02
N LEU A 197 13.19 10.58 -5.99
CA LEU A 197 13.39 11.95 -5.49
C LEU A 197 13.23 12.11 -3.98
N LEU A 198 12.61 11.14 -3.30
CA LEU A 198 12.41 11.22 -1.84
C LEU A 198 13.75 11.33 -1.09
N PRO A 199 13.83 12.05 0.04
CA PRO A 199 15.05 12.09 0.83
C PRO A 199 15.28 10.76 1.57
N PRO A 200 16.53 10.43 1.93
CA PRO A 200 16.81 9.39 2.92
C PRO A 200 16.01 9.61 4.21
N GLY A 201 15.53 8.52 4.81
CA GLY A 201 14.66 8.54 5.98
C GLY A 201 13.17 8.77 5.66
N ALA A 202 12.81 9.14 4.43
CA ALA A 202 11.41 9.15 4.03
C ALA A 202 10.83 7.73 4.06
N MET A 203 9.58 7.62 4.48
CA MET A 203 8.87 6.34 4.54
C MET A 203 7.87 6.23 3.40
N VAL A 204 7.74 5.01 2.88
CA VAL A 204 6.83 4.70 1.78
C VAL A 204 5.96 3.53 2.17
N HIS A 205 4.66 3.74 2.15
CA HIS A 205 3.65 2.69 2.22
C HIS A 205 3.15 2.39 0.81
N ILE A 206 3.15 1.12 0.41
CA ILE A 206 2.56 0.66 -0.85
C ILE A 206 1.51 -0.39 -0.49
N HIS A 207 0.28 -0.13 -0.87
CA HIS A 207 -0.86 -1.00 -0.62
C HIS A 207 -0.99 -2.08 -1.69
N ASP A 208 -1.71 -3.17 -1.39
CA ASP A 208 -1.91 -4.31 -2.31
C ASP A 208 -0.59 -4.94 -2.83
N ILE A 209 0.39 -5.20 -1.95
CA ILE A 209 1.63 -5.92 -2.25
C ILE A 209 1.71 -7.26 -1.50
N PHE A 210 1.79 -8.36 -2.27
CA PHE A 210 1.82 -9.74 -1.76
C PHE A 210 3.22 -10.34 -1.76
N LEU A 211 4.24 -9.57 -2.16
CA LEU A 211 5.60 -10.07 -2.30
C LEU A 211 6.09 -10.76 -1.00
N PRO A 212 6.83 -11.88 -1.14
CA PRO A 212 7.34 -12.48 -2.38
C PRO A 212 6.33 -13.39 -3.10
N ASP A 213 5.10 -13.51 -2.62
CA ASP A 213 4.07 -14.36 -3.21
C ASP A 213 3.37 -13.67 -4.40
N PRO A 214 2.71 -14.44 -5.28
CA PRO A 214 1.86 -13.87 -6.34
C PRO A 214 0.63 -13.18 -5.75
N TYR A 215 -0.01 -12.32 -6.55
CA TYR A 215 -1.39 -11.91 -6.28
C TYR A 215 -2.34 -13.12 -6.14
N PRO A 216 -3.35 -13.04 -5.26
CA PRO A 216 -4.29 -14.13 -5.07
C PRO A 216 -5.11 -14.38 -6.35
N ALA A 217 -5.49 -15.65 -6.59
CA ALA A 217 -6.23 -16.03 -7.79
C ALA A 217 -7.55 -15.24 -7.96
N ALA A 218 -8.21 -14.89 -6.85
CA ALA A 218 -9.41 -14.05 -6.83
C ALA A 218 -9.21 -12.66 -7.46
N TRP A 219 -7.96 -12.18 -7.56
CA TRP A 219 -7.60 -10.89 -8.14
C TRP A 219 -7.09 -10.98 -9.57
N ALA A 220 -7.07 -12.17 -10.18
CA ALA A 220 -6.60 -12.36 -11.56
C ALA A 220 -7.32 -11.47 -12.59
N TRP A 221 -8.59 -11.13 -12.34
CA TRP A 221 -9.36 -10.24 -13.21
C TRP A 221 -8.95 -8.76 -13.09
N ARG A 222 -8.30 -8.35 -11.99
CA ARG A 222 -7.87 -6.96 -11.75
C ARG A 222 -6.69 -6.56 -12.65
N GLY A 223 -5.86 -7.53 -13.03
CA GLY A 223 -4.70 -7.29 -13.91
C GLY A 223 -3.59 -6.45 -13.27
N TYR A 224 -3.52 -6.41 -11.93
CA TYR A 224 -2.48 -5.67 -11.21
C TYR A 224 -1.10 -6.25 -11.53
N ASN A 225 -0.14 -5.35 -11.75
CA ASN A 225 1.25 -5.68 -12.05
C ASN A 225 2.26 -4.76 -11.34
N GLU A 226 1.82 -3.85 -10.46
CA GLU A 226 2.68 -2.97 -9.67
C GLU A 226 3.77 -3.72 -8.89
N GLN A 227 3.43 -4.87 -8.29
CA GLN A 227 4.41 -5.64 -7.52
C GLN A 227 5.62 -6.12 -8.35
N GLN A 228 5.55 -6.13 -9.69
CA GLN A 228 6.71 -6.41 -10.54
C GLN A 228 7.75 -5.28 -10.46
N GLY A 229 7.30 -4.03 -10.43
CA GLY A 229 8.18 -2.87 -10.22
C GLY A 229 8.74 -2.84 -8.80
N VAL A 230 7.90 -3.14 -7.80
CA VAL A 230 8.32 -3.20 -6.39
C VAL A 230 9.35 -4.32 -6.17
N ALA A 231 9.17 -5.48 -6.81
CA ALA A 231 10.13 -6.58 -6.74
C ALA A 231 11.54 -6.17 -7.21
N ALA A 232 11.64 -5.42 -8.31
CA ALA A 232 12.91 -4.89 -8.79
C ALA A 232 13.47 -3.80 -7.84
N LEU A 233 12.60 -2.90 -7.34
CA LEU A 233 12.95 -1.85 -6.38
C LEU A 233 13.63 -2.41 -5.12
N LEU A 234 13.09 -3.51 -4.58
CA LEU A 234 13.57 -4.15 -3.36
C LEU A 234 14.92 -4.87 -3.52
N GLN A 235 15.31 -5.24 -4.75
CA GLN A 235 16.64 -5.80 -5.01
C GLN A 235 17.73 -4.73 -4.97
N GLY A 236 17.37 -3.46 -5.12
CA GLY A 236 18.29 -2.35 -4.88
C GLY A 236 18.59 -2.17 -3.39
N SER A 237 19.71 -1.50 -3.08
CA SER A 237 20.11 -1.19 -1.69
C SER A 237 19.49 0.09 -1.12
N ALA A 238 18.70 0.81 -1.92
CA ALA A 238 18.11 2.10 -1.57
C ALA A 238 16.93 2.00 -0.58
N TRP A 239 16.39 0.81 -0.34
CA TRP A 239 15.18 0.62 0.46
C TRP A 239 15.41 -0.40 1.57
N ARG A 240 14.80 -0.12 2.73
CA ARG A 240 14.74 -1.03 3.86
C ARG A 240 13.28 -1.42 4.09
N ILE A 241 13.00 -2.72 4.15
CA ILE A 241 11.67 -3.21 4.54
C ILE A 241 11.47 -2.95 6.04
N LEU A 242 10.43 -2.18 6.36
CA LEU A 242 9.94 -1.93 7.72
C LEU A 242 8.85 -2.94 8.09
N TRP A 243 7.91 -3.21 7.18
CA TRP A 243 6.76 -4.08 7.40
C TRP A 243 6.26 -4.71 6.10
N ALA A 244 5.71 -5.92 6.17
CA ALA A 244 5.03 -6.59 5.05
C ALA A 244 3.88 -7.48 5.57
N SER A 245 2.64 -6.98 5.53
CA SER A 245 1.49 -7.65 6.15
C SER A 245 1.26 -9.06 5.63
N HIS A 246 1.25 -9.24 4.30
CA HIS A 246 1.03 -10.54 3.69
C HIS A 246 2.10 -11.55 4.11
N PHE A 247 3.38 -11.16 4.02
CA PHE A 247 4.48 -12.03 4.44
C PHE A 247 4.42 -12.38 5.94
N VAL A 248 4.08 -11.41 6.79
CA VAL A 248 3.91 -11.65 8.23
C VAL A 248 2.77 -12.64 8.48
N ARG A 249 1.66 -12.53 7.75
CA ARG A 249 0.52 -13.46 7.87
C ARG A 249 0.82 -14.87 7.36
N THR A 250 1.59 -15.01 6.28
CA THR A 250 1.79 -16.32 5.64
C THR A 250 3.07 -17.04 6.09
N ALA A 251 4.12 -16.29 6.44
CA ALA A 251 5.44 -16.85 6.74
C ALA A 251 5.93 -16.55 8.17
N CYS A 252 5.25 -15.68 8.93
CA CYS A 252 5.58 -15.36 10.32
C CYS A 252 4.34 -15.31 11.23
N ALA A 253 3.33 -16.14 10.94
CA ALA A 253 2.03 -16.13 11.63
C ALA A 253 2.18 -16.35 13.15
N GLU A 254 3.20 -17.08 13.57
CA GLU A 254 3.55 -17.31 14.97
C GLU A 254 3.84 -16.02 15.74
N LEU A 255 4.32 -14.96 15.07
CA LEU A 255 4.54 -13.66 15.69
C LEU A 255 3.23 -12.97 16.09
N LEU A 256 2.12 -13.36 15.45
CA LEU A 256 0.82 -12.72 15.62
C LEU A 256 -0.05 -13.44 16.64
N ALA A 257 0.24 -14.70 16.98
CA ALA A 257 -0.65 -15.59 17.71
C ALA A 257 -1.30 -14.95 18.95
N ASN A 258 -0.51 -14.23 19.75
CA ASN A 258 -0.96 -13.56 20.98
C ASN A 258 -1.00 -12.03 20.89
N SER A 259 -0.86 -11.48 19.69
CA SER A 259 -0.81 -10.03 19.49
C SER A 259 -2.19 -9.37 19.47
N VAL A 260 -2.29 -8.11 19.86
CA VAL A 260 -3.49 -7.29 19.73
C VAL A 260 -3.94 -7.23 18.27
N VAL A 261 -3.01 -7.09 17.33
CA VAL A 261 -3.33 -6.95 15.90
C VAL A 261 -4.01 -8.19 15.33
N ASN A 262 -3.80 -9.36 15.94
CA ASN A 262 -4.47 -10.60 15.56
C ASN A 262 -5.88 -10.74 16.18
N ARG A 263 -6.19 -9.99 17.24
CA ARG A 263 -7.51 -9.98 17.89
C ARG A 263 -8.49 -8.99 17.25
N LEU A 264 -8.00 -8.09 16.40
CA LEU A 264 -8.82 -7.09 15.74
C LEU A 264 -9.77 -7.75 14.72
N PRO A 265 -11.01 -7.24 14.57
CA PRO A 265 -11.96 -7.79 13.60
C PRO A 265 -11.41 -7.78 12.18
N LEU A 266 -11.46 -8.92 11.50
CA LEU A 266 -11.10 -9.08 10.10
C LEU A 266 -12.29 -9.61 9.32
N LYS A 267 -12.68 -8.88 8.26
CA LYS A 267 -13.78 -9.31 7.40
C LYS A 267 -13.37 -10.58 6.62
N PRO A 268 -14.20 -11.64 6.58
CA PRO A 268 -13.88 -12.85 5.84
C PRO A 268 -13.55 -12.56 4.37
N GLY A 269 -12.43 -13.10 3.89
CA GLY A 269 -11.95 -12.93 2.52
C GLY A 269 -11.19 -11.61 2.25
N ALA A 270 -10.98 -10.77 3.27
CA ALA A 270 -10.06 -9.65 3.18
C ALA A 270 -8.61 -10.14 3.08
N TYR A 271 -7.80 -9.45 2.29
CA TYR A 271 -6.37 -9.68 2.19
C TYR A 271 -5.63 -8.52 2.84
N GLU A 272 -4.68 -8.82 3.72
CA GLU A 272 -3.80 -7.81 4.35
C GLU A 272 -2.49 -7.78 3.57
N ALA A 273 -2.22 -6.68 2.87
CA ALA A 273 -1.19 -6.58 1.84
C ALA A 273 -0.43 -5.24 1.86
N SER A 274 -0.28 -4.62 3.03
CA SER A 274 0.54 -3.42 3.18
C SER A 274 2.04 -3.73 3.22
N LEU A 275 2.83 -3.03 2.39
CA LEU A 275 4.28 -3.00 2.44
C LEU A 275 4.76 -1.62 2.89
N TRP A 276 5.60 -1.56 3.93
CA TRP A 276 6.24 -0.33 4.40
C TRP A 276 7.74 -0.38 4.19
N LEU A 277 8.28 0.69 3.61
CA LEU A 277 9.69 0.85 3.28
C LEU A 277 10.22 2.15 3.90
N GLU A 278 11.51 2.16 4.21
CA GLU A 278 12.28 3.35 4.54
C GLU A 278 13.35 3.55 3.46
N LYS A 279 13.45 4.78 2.93
CA LYS A 279 14.52 5.12 2.00
C LYS A 279 15.85 5.25 2.74
N ARG A 280 16.87 4.52 2.29
CA ARG A 280 18.21 4.54 2.85
C ARG A 280 19.03 5.64 2.19
N SER A 281 20.00 6.18 2.94
CA SER A 281 21.10 6.91 2.34
C SER A 281 21.86 5.94 1.44
N LEU A 282 22.04 6.31 0.17
CA LEU A 282 22.96 5.60 -0.69
C LEU A 282 24.38 5.87 -0.17
N PRO A 283 25.27 4.86 -0.18
CA PRO A 283 26.68 5.12 0.08
C PRO A 283 27.16 6.15 -0.94
N SER A 284 27.93 7.14 -0.47
CA SER A 284 28.60 8.11 -1.34
C SER A 284 29.36 7.33 -2.41
N THR A 285 29.03 7.57 -3.67
CA THR A 285 29.86 7.09 -4.78
C THR A 285 31.02 8.06 -4.87
N GLU A 286 32.15 7.68 -4.29
CA GLU A 286 33.45 8.28 -4.62
C GLU A 286 33.86 7.92 -6.05
#